data_AF-I1CTD6-F1
#
_entry.id   AF-I1CTD6-F1
#
_cell.length_a   1.000
_cell.length_b   1.000
_cell.length_c   1.000
_cell.angle_alpha   90.00
_cell.angle_beta   90.00
_cell.angle_gamma   90.00
#
_symmetry.space_group_name_H-M   'P 1'
#
loop_
_entity.id
_entity.type
_entity.pdbx_description
1 polymer ?
#
loop_
_entity_poly.entity_id
_entity_poly.type
_entity_poly.pdbx_seq_one_letter_code
_entity_poly.pdbx_strand_id
1 'polypeptide(L)'
;MSNEQQLRHLLLLFIVLFQAKHLSVKAGEDLLAFLSFFVRSLGHSMEIPTKISTARTMVNYSKATDGLSRFLVCSACRSVYTSGSLHSRSCGYVRFPNNPYRQAQPCGNALFVGSSLKPVLEYPYNSIVETLKKFFMRPSFEQQIEQWRKRSVDEDVMFDIHAHPVTMAQTASVPT
;
A
#
# COMPACT_ATOMS: atom_id res chain seq x y z
N MET A 1 -20.96 -10.99 -2.78
CA MET A 1 -21.03 -9.65 -3.41
C MET A 1 -21.54 -9.84 -4.82
N SER A 2 -22.44 -8.97 -5.31
CA SER A 2 -22.81 -8.99 -6.72
C SER A 2 -21.66 -8.42 -7.58
N ASN A 3 -21.61 -8.78 -8.88
CA ASN A 3 -20.60 -8.28 -9.81
C ASN A 3 -20.56 -6.73 -9.86
N GLU A 4 -21.73 -6.09 -9.79
CA GLU A 4 -21.86 -4.63 -9.79
C GLU A 4 -21.30 -3.99 -8.52
N GLN A 5 -21.53 -4.60 -7.35
CA GLN A 5 -20.93 -4.15 -6.09
C GLN A 5 -19.40 -4.29 -6.10
N GLN A 6 -18.89 -5.36 -6.70
CA GLN A 6 -17.45 -5.58 -6.82
C GLN A 6 -16.80 -4.58 -7.77
N LEU A 7 -17.42 -4.31 -8.92
CA LEU A 7 -16.96 -3.29 -9.86
C LEU A 7 -16.94 -1.91 -9.22
N ARG A 8 -18.03 -1.52 -8.52
CA ARG A 8 -18.11 -0.26 -7.77
C ARG A 8 -16.98 -0.17 -6.75
N HIS A 9 -16.75 -1.22 -5.98
CA HIS A 9 -15.69 -1.24 -4.97
C HIS A 9 -14.30 -1.06 -5.59
N LEU A 10 -13.98 -1.82 -6.65
CA LEU A 10 -12.69 -1.75 -7.34
C LEU A 10 -12.45 -0.37 -7.98
N LEU A 11 -13.47 0.19 -8.63
CA LEU A 11 -13.40 1.52 -9.22
C LEU A 11 -13.12 2.59 -8.16
N LEU A 12 -13.86 2.59 -7.05
CA LEU A 12 -13.64 3.53 -5.95
C LEU A 12 -12.28 3.34 -5.30
N LEU A 13 -11.82 2.09 -5.14
CA LEU A 13 -10.51 1.79 -4.57
C LEU A 13 -9.39 2.35 -5.46
N PHE A 14 -9.49 2.13 -6.77
CA PHE A 14 -8.55 2.69 -7.73
C PHE A 14 -8.53 4.22 -7.66
N ILE A 15 -9.70 4.88 -7.67
CA ILE A 15 -9.78 6.35 -7.60
C ILE A 15 -9.17 6.88 -6.31
N VAL A 16 -9.43 6.24 -5.16
CA VAL A 16 -8.86 6.63 -3.87
C VAL A 16 -7.34 6.51 -3.88
N LEU A 17 -6.79 5.41 -4.41
CA LEU A 17 -5.34 5.20 -4.50
C LEU A 17 -4.69 6.16 -5.50
N PHE A 18 -5.31 6.35 -6.66
CA PHE A 18 -4.85 7.27 -7.69
C PHE A 18 -4.85 8.71 -7.18
N GLN A 19 -5.93 9.12 -6.52
CA GLN A 19 -6.02 10.43 -5.88
C GLN A 19 -4.91 10.60 -4.84
N ALA A 20 -4.75 9.63 -3.93
CA ALA A 20 -3.76 9.72 -2.86
C ALA A 20 -2.32 9.94 -3.38
N LYS A 21 -2.01 9.44 -4.58
CA LYS A 21 -0.67 9.53 -5.19
C LYS A 21 -0.49 10.71 -6.14
N HIS A 22 -1.52 11.02 -6.93
CA HIS A 22 -1.39 11.89 -8.10
C HIS A 22 -2.25 13.15 -8.06
N LEU A 23 -3.35 13.19 -7.30
CA LEU A 23 -4.30 14.30 -7.35
C LEU A 23 -4.42 15.01 -6.00
N SER A 24 -4.67 16.31 -6.05
CA SER A 24 -5.15 17.04 -4.87
C SER A 24 -6.53 16.51 -4.46
N VAL A 25 -6.95 16.77 -3.22
CA VAL A 25 -8.29 16.38 -2.75
C VAL A 25 -9.36 16.99 -3.65
N LYS A 26 -9.22 18.27 -4.01
CA LYS A 26 -10.16 18.98 -4.88
C LYS A 26 -10.25 18.34 -6.27
N ALA A 27 -9.11 18.06 -6.92
CA ALA A 27 -9.09 17.38 -8.21
C ALA A 27 -9.70 15.97 -8.14
N GLY A 28 -9.52 15.26 -7.02
CA GLY A 28 -10.17 13.98 -6.77
C GLY A 28 -11.70 14.08 -6.63
N GLU A 29 -12.19 15.12 -5.95
CA GLU A 29 -13.63 15.38 -5.87
C GLU A 29 -14.25 15.77 -7.21
N ASP A 30 -13.53 16.55 -8.03
CA ASP A 30 -13.99 16.92 -9.37
C ASP A 30 -14.10 15.68 -10.29
N LEU A 31 -13.13 14.77 -10.22
CA LEU A 31 -13.18 13.48 -10.93
C LEU A 31 -14.38 12.63 -10.48
N LEU A 32 -14.61 12.53 -9.17
CA LEU A 32 -15.74 11.79 -8.61
C LEU A 32 -17.10 12.38 -9.04
N ALA A 33 -17.21 13.71 -9.06
CA ALA A 33 -18.41 14.40 -9.53
C ALA A 33 -18.67 14.13 -11.02
N PHE A 34 -17.64 14.20 -11.86
CA PHE A 34 -17.73 13.86 -13.27
C PHE A 34 -18.20 12.41 -13.48
N LEU A 35 -17.59 11.45 -12.76
CA LEU A 35 -17.98 10.03 -12.86
C LEU A 35 -19.41 9.79 -12.40
N SER A 36 -19.84 10.45 -11.32
CA SER A 36 -21.22 10.39 -10.83
C SER A 36 -22.22 10.91 -11.88
N PHE A 37 -21.89 12.02 -12.55
CA PHE A 37 -22.69 12.54 -13.66
C PHE A 37 -22.69 11.61 -14.87
N PHE A 38 -21.52 11.09 -15.26
CA PHE A 38 -21.33 10.21 -16.41
C PHE A 38 -22.15 8.91 -16.28
N VAL A 39 -22.05 8.24 -15.13
CA VAL A 39 -22.78 6.99 -14.86
C VAL A 39 -24.30 7.19 -14.89
N ARG A 40 -24.79 8.30 -14.31
CA ARG A 40 -26.21 8.66 -14.37
C ARG A 40 -26.68 8.96 -15.79
N SER A 41 -25.84 9.62 -16.59
CA SER A 41 -26.15 9.94 -17.99
C SER A 41 -26.26 8.69 -18.87
N LEU A 42 -25.60 7.60 -18.48
CA LEU A 42 -25.71 6.30 -19.12
C LEU A 42 -26.92 5.47 -18.63
N GLY A 43 -27.73 5.99 -17.70
CA GLY A 43 -28.90 5.29 -17.16
C GLY A 43 -28.56 4.21 -16.12
N HIS A 44 -27.31 4.15 -15.64
CA HIS A 44 -26.92 3.23 -14.58
C HIS A 44 -27.30 3.78 -13.20
N SER A 45 -27.80 2.91 -12.32
CA SER A 45 -28.16 3.23 -10.93
C SER A 45 -26.99 3.19 -9.95
N MET A 46 -25.77 2.93 -10.42
CA MET A 46 -24.59 2.84 -9.58
C MET A 46 -24.26 4.18 -8.90
N GLU A 47 -24.34 4.21 -7.58
CA GLU A 47 -24.05 5.40 -6.79
C GLU A 47 -22.53 5.65 -6.64
N ILE A 48 -22.02 6.65 -7.36
CA ILE A 48 -20.66 7.17 -7.14
C ILE A 48 -20.72 8.38 -6.19
N PRO A 49 -20.01 8.34 -5.04
CA PRO A 49 -19.93 9.47 -4.12
C PRO A 49 -19.16 10.62 -4.78
N THR A 50 -19.47 11.86 -4.41
CA THR A 50 -18.78 13.05 -4.93
C THR A 50 -17.66 13.54 -4.01
N LYS A 51 -17.59 13.02 -2.79
CA LYS A 51 -16.60 13.39 -1.77
C LYS A 51 -15.57 12.28 -1.60
N ILE A 52 -14.29 12.67 -1.61
CA ILE A 52 -13.17 11.73 -1.41
C ILE A 52 -13.22 11.08 -0.02
N SER A 53 -13.67 11.81 1.00
CA SER A 53 -13.87 11.26 2.34
C SER A 53 -14.87 10.10 2.34
N THR A 54 -16.02 10.27 1.68
CA THR A 54 -17.03 9.22 1.53
C THR A 54 -16.50 8.03 0.74
N ALA A 55 -15.79 8.28 -0.38
CA ALA A 55 -15.16 7.22 -1.17
C ALA A 55 -14.17 6.38 -0.35
N ARG A 56 -13.33 7.04 0.46
CA ARG A 56 -12.39 6.36 1.38
C ARG A 56 -13.11 5.47 2.40
N THR A 57 -14.22 5.94 2.95
CA THR A 57 -15.04 5.15 3.88
C THR A 57 -15.65 3.93 3.19
N MET A 58 -16.21 4.10 1.99
CA MET A 58 -16.83 3.01 1.21
C MET A 58 -15.87 1.87 0.88
N VAL A 59 -14.57 2.16 0.73
CA VAL A 59 -13.54 1.15 0.43
C VAL A 59 -12.71 0.77 1.66
N ASN A 60 -13.10 1.21 2.86
CA ASN A 60 -12.35 0.97 4.10
C ASN A 60 -10.87 1.39 4.02
N TYR A 61 -10.57 2.46 3.29
CA TYR A 61 -9.20 2.92 3.08
C TYR A 61 -8.49 3.26 4.39
N SER A 62 -9.20 3.88 5.33
CA SER A 62 -8.65 4.22 6.66
C SER A 62 -8.16 2.98 7.39
N LYS A 63 -8.97 1.91 7.45
CA LYS A 63 -8.58 0.61 8.03
C LYS A 63 -7.42 -0.03 7.30
N ALA A 64 -7.37 0.06 5.97
CA ALA A 64 -6.27 -0.50 5.18
C ALA A 64 -4.94 0.21 5.44
N THR A 65 -4.97 1.51 5.74
CA THR A 65 -3.78 2.30 6.08
C THR A 65 -3.54 2.45 7.57
N ASP A 66 -4.33 1.78 8.40
CA ASP A 66 -4.25 1.92 9.85
C ASP A 66 -2.95 1.30 10.41
N GLY A 67 -2.26 2.07 11.25
CA GLY A 67 -0.92 1.75 11.75
C GLY A 67 0.23 2.03 10.76
N LEU A 68 -0.05 2.58 9.57
CA LEU A 68 0.99 2.95 8.61
C LEU A 68 1.61 4.30 8.96
N SER A 69 2.87 4.26 9.38
CA SER A 69 3.70 5.46 9.53
C SER A 69 4.30 5.85 8.18
N ARG A 70 4.31 7.15 7.90
CA ARG A 70 4.96 7.71 6.71
C ARG A 70 6.22 8.44 7.11
N PHE A 71 7.32 8.11 6.43
CA PHE A 71 8.61 8.71 6.68
C PHE A 71 9.09 9.45 5.45
N LEU A 72 9.63 10.64 5.67
CA LEU A 72 10.33 11.40 4.63
C LEU A 72 11.72 10.82 4.46
N VAL A 73 12.14 10.58 3.22
CA VAL A 73 13.47 10.00 2.92
C VAL A 73 14.23 10.92 1.98
N CYS A 74 15.49 11.19 2.29
CA CYS A 74 16.36 11.89 1.35
C CYS A 74 16.66 11.00 0.15
N SER A 75 16.35 11.45 -1.08
CA SER A 75 16.60 10.67 -2.29
C SER A 75 18.08 10.40 -2.56
N ALA A 76 18.98 11.27 -2.07
CA ALA A 76 20.43 11.13 -2.25
C ALA A 76 21.09 10.21 -1.21
N CYS A 77 20.96 10.51 0.08
CA CYS A 77 21.68 9.78 1.14
C CYS A 77 20.84 8.75 1.90
N ARG A 78 19.54 8.66 1.61
CA ARG A 78 18.56 7.74 2.25
C ARG A 78 18.32 7.95 3.74
N SER A 79 18.76 9.06 4.30
CA SER A 79 18.40 9.43 5.68
C SER A 79 16.89 9.61 5.83
N VAL A 80 16.37 9.12 6.95
CA VAL A 80 14.94 9.01 7.23
C VAL A 80 14.55 10.04 8.30
N TYR A 81 13.40 10.69 8.10
CA TYR A 81 12.88 11.70 9.00
C TYR A 81 11.40 11.49 9.29
N THR A 82 10.96 11.88 10.49
CA THR A 82 9.53 11.88 10.84
C THR A 82 8.87 13.16 10.32
N SER A 83 7.63 13.06 9.81
CA SER A 83 6.93 14.18 9.17
C SER A 83 6.74 15.42 10.05
N GLY A 84 6.82 15.30 11.39
CA GLY A 84 6.72 16.42 12.33
C GLY A 84 8.04 17.09 12.70
N SER A 85 9.19 16.56 12.26
CA SER A 85 10.52 17.00 12.74
C SER A 85 11.21 18.04 11.85
N LEU A 86 10.63 18.42 10.70
CA LEU A 86 11.33 19.27 9.74
C LEU A 86 10.87 20.72 9.72
N HIS A 87 11.79 21.58 10.16
CA HIS A 87 11.78 23.02 9.89
C HIS A 87 12.54 23.37 8.59
N SER A 88 13.33 22.42 8.04
CA SER A 88 14.19 22.64 6.86
C SER A 88 13.62 21.96 5.61
N ARG A 89 13.82 22.57 4.42
CA ARG A 89 13.47 21.98 3.12
C ARG A 89 14.59 21.10 2.53
N SER A 90 15.77 21.10 3.13
CA SER A 90 16.97 20.38 2.67
C SER A 90 17.45 19.37 3.71
N CYS A 91 18.13 18.33 3.22
CA CYS A 91 18.66 17.26 4.04
C CYS A 91 19.86 17.73 4.87
N GLY A 92 19.68 17.82 6.19
CA GLY A 92 20.74 18.17 7.14
C GLY A 92 21.64 17.01 7.56
N TYR A 93 21.49 15.81 6.97
CA TYR A 93 22.29 14.65 7.37
C TYR A 93 23.76 14.84 7.00
N VAL A 94 24.64 14.72 8.00
CA VAL A 94 26.09 14.74 7.83
C VAL A 94 26.61 13.31 7.90
N ARG A 95 27.22 12.85 6.81
CA ARG A 95 27.84 11.52 6.77
C ARG A 95 29.22 11.58 7.39
N PHE A 96 29.48 10.73 8.38
CA PHE A 96 30.76 10.66 9.12
C PHE A 96 31.18 12.00 9.76
N PRO A 97 30.41 12.54 10.70
CA PRO A 97 30.65 13.88 11.28
C PRO A 97 32.01 14.01 11.98
N ASN A 98 32.57 12.90 12.48
CA ASN A 98 33.81 12.90 13.27
C ASN A 98 35.02 12.39 12.47
N ASN A 99 35.00 12.46 11.14
CA ASN A 99 36.12 12.00 10.32
C ASN A 99 37.19 13.10 10.18
N PRO A 100 38.42 12.91 10.71
CA PRO A 100 39.47 13.93 10.63
C PRO A 100 39.97 14.17 9.19
N TYR A 101 39.77 13.23 8.27
CA TYR A 101 40.20 13.32 6.87
C TYR A 101 39.15 13.92 5.94
N ARG A 102 37.94 14.24 6.43
CA ARG A 102 36.85 14.76 5.60
C ARG A 102 36.05 15.79 6.38
N GLN A 103 35.90 16.98 5.80
CA GLN A 103 35.03 17.99 6.40
C GLN A 103 33.58 17.50 6.49
N ALA A 104 33.00 17.69 7.67
CA ALA A 104 31.60 17.41 7.95
C ALA A 104 30.71 18.36 7.12
N GLN A 105 30.14 17.85 6.03
CA GLN A 105 29.24 18.60 5.16
C GLN A 105 27.86 17.94 5.15
N PRO A 106 26.77 18.72 5.30
CA PRO A 106 25.41 18.18 5.20
C PRO A 106 25.12 17.76 3.76
N CYS A 107 24.23 16.79 3.61
CA CYS A 107 23.81 16.28 2.30
C CYS A 107 23.24 17.39 1.40
N GLY A 108 22.49 18.35 1.98
CA GLY A 108 21.96 19.52 1.28
C GLY A 108 20.85 19.23 0.25
N ASN A 109 20.63 17.97 -0.10
CA ASN A 109 19.66 17.56 -1.11
C ASN A 109 18.22 17.96 -0.72
N ALA A 110 17.44 18.38 -1.72
CA ALA A 110 16.06 18.80 -1.51
C ALA A 110 15.19 17.63 -1.02
N LEU A 111 14.37 17.89 -0.01
CA LEU A 111 13.45 16.90 0.55
C LEU A 111 12.03 17.04 0.00
N PHE A 112 11.69 18.19 -0.57
CA PHE A 112 10.37 18.49 -1.11
C PHE A 112 10.45 19.00 -2.56
N VAL A 113 9.37 18.79 -3.30
CA VAL A 113 9.27 19.21 -4.70
C VAL A 113 8.90 20.69 -4.78
N GLY A 114 9.83 21.51 -5.26
CA GLY A 114 9.63 22.95 -5.48
C GLY A 114 9.20 23.70 -4.21
N SER A 115 8.17 24.54 -4.32
CA SER A 115 7.60 25.27 -3.19
C SER A 115 6.59 24.45 -2.38
N SER A 116 6.15 23.30 -2.88
CA SER A 116 5.17 22.43 -2.20
C SER A 116 5.77 21.72 -0.98
N LEU A 117 4.90 21.26 -0.06
CA LEU A 117 5.28 20.34 1.03
C LEU A 117 5.17 18.87 0.61
N LYS A 118 5.15 18.57 -0.70
CA LYS A 118 5.14 17.20 -1.20
C LYS A 118 6.55 16.61 -1.12
N PRO A 119 6.77 15.51 -0.37
CA PRO A 119 8.05 14.84 -0.30
C PRO A 119 8.57 14.45 -1.70
N VAL A 120 9.88 14.57 -1.91
CA VAL A 120 10.55 13.99 -3.09
C VAL A 120 10.49 12.46 -3.01
N LEU A 121 10.70 11.90 -1.82
CA LEU A 121 10.61 10.48 -1.57
C LEU A 121 9.99 10.24 -0.19
N GLU A 122 8.99 9.36 -0.16
CA GLU A 122 8.30 8.93 1.06
C GLU A 122 8.40 7.41 1.18
N TYR A 123 8.68 6.93 2.38
CA TYR A 123 8.69 5.51 2.70
C TYR A 123 7.52 5.18 3.64
N PRO A 124 6.52 4.42 3.17
CA PRO A 124 5.48 3.88 4.03
C PRO A 124 6.07 2.73 4.85
N TYR A 125 5.91 2.77 6.16
CA TYR A 125 6.33 1.73 7.07
C TYR A 125 5.15 1.27 7.92
N ASN A 126 4.94 -0.03 7.94
CA ASN A 126 4.07 -0.68 8.90
C ASN A 126 4.96 -1.42 9.90
N SER A 127 4.61 -1.35 11.19
CA SER A 127 5.35 -2.07 12.23
C SER A 127 5.39 -3.56 11.88
N ILE A 128 6.59 -4.16 11.89
CA ILE A 128 6.76 -5.60 11.67
C ILE A 128 5.95 -6.37 12.71
N VAL A 129 5.99 -5.93 13.98
CA VAL A 129 5.24 -6.56 15.07
C VAL A 129 3.73 -6.51 14.80
N GLU A 130 3.20 -5.35 14.44
CA GLU A 130 1.76 -5.21 14.16
C GLU A 130 1.35 -5.97 12.89
N THR A 131 2.23 -6.02 11.90
CA THR A 131 2.03 -6.82 10.70
C THR A 131 1.94 -8.30 11.06
N LEU A 132 2.90 -8.82 11.81
CA LEU A 132 2.92 -10.21 12.27
C LEU A 132 1.68 -10.56 13.10
N LYS A 133 1.27 -9.69 14.04
CA LYS A 133 0.01 -9.87 14.80
C LYS A 133 -1.18 -10.00 13.86
N LYS A 134 -1.34 -9.09 12.89
CA LYS A 134 -2.42 -9.15 11.90
C LYS A 134 -2.37 -10.43 11.07
N PHE A 135 -1.18 -10.95 10.75
CA PHE A 135 -1.01 -12.22 10.04
C PHE A 135 -1.43 -13.42 10.89
N PHE A 136 -1.01 -13.47 12.17
CA PHE A 136 -1.34 -14.56 13.09
C PHE A 136 -2.83 -14.59 13.47
N MET A 137 -3.49 -13.43 13.46
CA MET A 137 -4.93 -13.31 13.74
C MET A 137 -5.83 -13.65 12.54
N ARG A 138 -5.27 -14.04 11.38
CA ARG A 138 -6.09 -14.42 10.23
C ARG A 138 -6.94 -15.67 10.55
N PRO A 139 -8.21 -15.69 10.12
CA PRO A 139 -9.00 -16.91 10.22
C PRO A 139 -8.27 -18.10 9.60
N SER A 140 -8.35 -19.26 10.25
CA SER A 140 -7.68 -20.50 9.83
C SER A 140 -6.15 -20.47 9.82
N PHE A 141 -5.49 -19.45 10.38
CA PHE A 141 -4.02 -19.43 10.45
C PHE A 141 -3.45 -20.68 11.15
N GLU A 142 -3.99 -21.02 12.32
CA GLU A 142 -3.60 -22.23 13.06
C GLU A 142 -3.85 -23.51 12.23
N GLN A 143 -5.02 -23.59 11.59
CA GLN A 143 -5.38 -24.72 10.73
C GLN A 143 -4.40 -24.88 9.54
N GLN A 144 -4.00 -23.76 8.92
CA GLN A 144 -3.04 -23.75 7.81
C GLN A 144 -1.64 -24.18 8.26
N ILE A 145 -1.20 -23.74 9.43
CA ILE A 145 0.06 -24.21 10.02
C ILE A 145 0.00 -25.72 10.30
N GLU A 146 -1.09 -26.19 10.88
CA GLU A 146 -1.27 -27.61 11.18
C GLU A 146 -1.32 -28.48 9.92
N GLN A 147 -1.99 -27.99 8.86
CA GLN A 147 -1.96 -28.63 7.55
C GLN A 147 -0.56 -28.67 6.95
N TRP A 148 0.19 -27.56 7.04
CA TRP A 148 1.57 -27.52 6.58
C TRP A 148 2.47 -28.46 7.38
N ARG A 149 2.26 -28.59 8.71
CA ARG A 149 2.99 -29.52 9.57
C ARG A 149 2.70 -30.98 9.23
N LYS A 150 1.46 -31.31 8.89
CA LYS A 150 0.99 -32.67 8.56
C LYS A 150 1.09 -33.03 7.08
N ARG A 151 1.67 -32.15 6.25
CA ARG A 151 1.79 -32.39 4.81
C ARG A 151 2.62 -33.65 4.56
N SER A 152 2.23 -34.45 3.56
CA SER A 152 3.08 -35.50 3.04
C SER A 152 4.31 -34.87 2.40
N VAL A 153 5.49 -35.31 2.80
CA VAL A 153 6.76 -34.94 2.18
C VAL A 153 7.24 -36.19 1.47
N ASP A 154 7.37 -36.13 0.14
CA ASP A 154 7.98 -37.22 -0.61
C ASP A 154 9.45 -37.34 -0.17
N GLU A 155 9.89 -38.56 0.16
CA GLU A 155 11.32 -38.83 0.38
C GLU A 155 12.07 -38.45 -0.91
N ASP A 156 13.12 -37.64 -0.79
CA ASP A 156 13.91 -37.03 -1.87
C ASP A 156 13.40 -35.72 -2.52
N VAL A 157 12.37 -35.06 -1.98
CA VAL A 157 11.96 -33.72 -2.47
C VAL A 157 12.09 -32.65 -1.39
N MET A 158 13.01 -31.70 -1.60
CA MET A 158 13.16 -30.52 -0.75
C MET A 158 12.18 -29.43 -1.20
N PHE A 159 11.15 -29.16 -0.38
CA PHE A 159 10.24 -28.05 -0.60
C PHE A 159 10.77 -26.78 0.09
N ASP A 160 10.94 -25.70 -0.66
CA ASP A 160 11.10 -24.37 -0.06
C ASP A 160 9.81 -23.98 0.69
N ILE A 161 9.95 -23.15 1.74
CA ILE A 161 8.93 -22.69 2.67
C ILE A 161 7.74 -22.02 1.93
N HIS A 162 7.96 -21.58 0.69
CA HIS A 162 6.97 -20.94 -0.19
C HIS A 162 6.23 -21.89 -1.15
N ALA A 163 6.58 -23.17 -1.22
CA ALA A 163 5.91 -24.13 -2.09
C ALA A 163 4.58 -24.59 -1.43
N HIS A 164 3.50 -23.86 -1.72
CA HIS A 164 2.15 -24.39 -1.52
C HIS A 164 1.86 -25.47 -2.57
N PRO A 165 1.36 -26.66 -2.20
CA PRO A 165 0.83 -27.58 -3.19
C PRO A 165 -0.44 -26.97 -3.77
N VAL A 166 -0.37 -26.52 -5.03
CA VAL A 166 -1.56 -26.23 -5.82
C VAL A 166 -2.20 -27.58 -6.10
N THR A 167 -3.33 -27.88 -5.45
CA THR A 167 -4.17 -29.00 -5.84
C THR A 167 -4.68 -28.73 -7.26
N MET A 168 -4.01 -29.32 -8.26
CA MET A 168 -4.60 -29.52 -9.58
C MET A 168 -5.69 -30.58 -9.47
N ALA A 169 -6.86 -30.17 -8.99
CA ALA A 169 -8.08 -30.90 -9.29
C ALA A 169 -8.49 -30.53 -10.72
N GLN A 170 -8.19 -31.41 -11.67
CA GLN A 170 -8.97 -31.75 -12.87
C GLN A 170 -8.03 -32.25 -13.99
N THR A 171 -7.90 -33.57 -14.12
CA THR A 171 -7.81 -34.19 -15.44
C THR A 171 -8.86 -35.29 -15.49
N ALA A 172 -9.86 -35.04 -16.33
CA ALA A 172 -10.97 -35.93 -16.62
C ALA A 172 -10.49 -37.31 -17.09
N SER A 173 -11.25 -38.32 -16.67
CA SER A 173 -11.25 -39.66 -17.26
C SER A 173 -11.63 -39.60 -18.74
N VAL A 174 -10.82 -40.24 -19.58
CA VAL A 174 -11.20 -40.62 -20.96
C VAL A 174 -11.42 -42.13 -20.94
N PRO A 175 -12.63 -42.65 -21.23
CA PRO A 175 -12.80 -44.06 -21.52
C PRO A 175 -12.55 -44.33 -23.00
N THR A 176 -11.74 -45.35 -23.29
CA THR A 176 -11.72 -46.08 -24.57
C THR A 176 -12.96 -46.94 -24.72
#